data_AF-A0A7C1TIV6-F1
#
_entry.id   AF-A0A7C1TIV6-F1
#
_cell.length_a   1.000
_cell.length_b   1.000
_cell.length_c   1.000
_cell.angle_alpha   90.00
_cell.angle_beta   90.00
_cell.angle_gamma   90.00
#
_symmetry.space_group_name_H-M   'P 1'
#
loop_
_entity.id
_entity.type
_entity.pdbx_description
1 polymer ?
#
loop_
_entity_poly.entity_id
_entity_poly.type
_entity_poly.pdbx_seq_one_letter_code
_entity_poly.pdbx_strand_id
1 'polypeptide(L)' 'HYSILTLIPYPWRWDASPQGWKKMFYLDPSIRLLSIGARAKAPTGHAG' A
#
# COMPACT_ATOMS: atom_id res chain seq x y z
N HIS A 1 -11.40 7.96 2.61
CA HIS A 1 -10.13 7.39 3.07
C HIS A 1 -10.40 6.03 3.69
N TYR A 2 -10.01 4.94 3.01
CA TYR A 2 -10.21 3.59 3.49
C TYR A 2 -8.87 3.02 3.96
N SER A 3 -8.87 2.37 5.10
CA SER A 3 -7.70 1.76 5.72
C SER A 3 -8.02 0.31 6.07
N ILE A 4 -7.08 -0.59 5.87
CA ILE A 4 -7.23 -1.98 6.31
C ILE A 4 -6.72 -2.07 7.75
N LEU A 5 -7.59 -2.45 8.68
CA LEU A 5 -7.21 -2.71 10.07
C LEU A 5 -6.70 -4.14 10.21
N THR A 6 -5.54 -4.33 10.84
CA THR A 6 -5.01 -5.65 11.22
C THR A 6 -5.06 -5.83 12.73
N LEU A 7 -5.33 -7.05 13.19
CA LEU A 7 -5.25 -7.42 14.62
C LEU A 7 -3.79 -7.64 15.07
N ILE A 8 -2.96 -8.17 14.16
CA ILE A 8 -1.54 -8.39 14.38
C ILE A 8 -0.78 -7.16 13.85
N PRO A 9 -0.08 -6.39 14.71
CA PRO A 9 0.68 -5.23 14.25
C PRO A 9 1.90 -5.63 13.44
N TYR A 10 2.38 -4.69 12.62
CA TYR A 10 3.66 -4.79 11.91
C TYR A 10 4.71 -3.90 12.59
N PRO A 11 5.58 -4.44 13.47
CA PRO A 11 6.50 -3.63 14.30
C PRO A 11 7.45 -2.75 13.49
N TRP A 12 7.86 -3.19 12.30
CA TRP A 12 8.75 -2.44 11.40
C TRP A 12 8.11 -1.23 10.72
N ARG A 13 6.80 -1.01 10.90
CA ARG A 13 6.09 0.18 10.42
C ARG A 13 5.97 1.27 11.48
N TRP A 14 6.50 1.04 12.68
CA TRP A 14 6.56 2.04 13.73
C TRP A 14 7.53 3.16 13.36
N ASP A 15 7.14 4.40 13.63
CA ASP A 15 7.99 5.58 13.49
C ASP A 15 7.72 6.62 14.58
N ALA A 16 8.56 7.66 14.64
CA ALA A 16 8.47 8.72 15.64
C ALA A 16 7.39 9.77 15.34
N SER A 17 6.49 9.54 14.39
CA SER A 17 5.44 10.52 14.11
C SER A 17 4.35 10.50 15.19
N PRO A 18 3.54 11.57 15.35
CA PRO A 18 2.45 11.63 16.34
C PRO A 18 1.42 10.47 16.23
N GLN A 19 1.41 9.76 15.11
CA GLN A 19 0.54 8.60 14.88
C GLN A 19 1.33 7.31 14.56
N GLY A 20 2.63 7.26 14.84
CA GLY A 20 3.52 6.18 14.42
C GLY A 20 3.12 4.79 14.90
N TRP A 21 2.59 4.67 16.12
CA TRP A 21 2.07 3.40 16.63
C TRP A 21 0.81 2.93 15.90
N LYS A 22 -0.05 3.86 15.46
CA LYS A 22 -1.29 3.53 14.72
C LYS A 22 -0.96 2.96 13.34
N LYS A 23 0.14 3.40 12.71
CA LYS A 23 0.62 2.88 11.40
C LYS A 23 0.92 1.38 11.42
N MET A 24 1.18 0.80 12.60
CA MET A 24 1.35 -0.64 12.74
C MET A 24 0.06 -1.43 12.48
N PHE A 25 -1.11 -0.81 12.71
CA PHE A 25 -2.42 -1.46 12.62
C PHE A 25 -3.21 -1.05 11.36
N TYR A 26 -2.94 0.12 10.79
CA TYR A 26 -3.64 0.61 9.60
C TYR A 26 -2.76 0.48 8.35
N LEU A 27 -3.17 -0.36 7.41
CA LEU A 27 -2.53 -0.49 6.10
C LEU A 27 -3.23 0.39 5.06
N ASP A 28 -2.44 0.96 4.17
CA ASP A 28 -2.93 1.69 3.02
C ASP A 28 -3.29 0.71 1.89
N PRO A 29 -4.55 0.66 1.41
CA PRO A 29 -4.96 -0.21 0.30
C PRO A 29 -4.28 0.16 -1.03
N SER A 30 -3.73 1.36 -1.16
CA SER A 30 -3.07 1.86 -2.37
C SER A 30 -1.93 0.97 -2.84
N ILE A 31 -1.22 0.31 -1.90
CA ILE A 31 -0.14 -0.65 -2.20
C ILE A 31 -0.64 -1.77 -3.12
N ARG A 32 -1.88 -2.22 -2.97
CA ARG A 32 -2.45 -3.28 -3.80
C ARG A 32 -2.99 -2.74 -5.12
N LEU A 33 -3.62 -1.57 -5.11
CA LEU A 33 -4.27 -0.99 -6.29
C LEU A 33 -3.26 -0.50 -7.33
N LEU A 34 -2.12 0.04 -6.90
CA LEU A 34 -1.05 0.46 -7.81
C LEU A 34 -0.46 -0.71 -8.62
N SER A 35 -0.41 -1.92 -8.04
CA SER A 35 0.07 -3.12 -8.75
C SER A 35 -0.85 -3.57 -9.90
N ILE A 36 -2.16 -3.34 -9.76
CA ILE A 36 -3.16 -3.69 -10.79
C ILE A 36 -3.18 -2.62 -11.89
N GLY A 37 -3.15 -1.34 -11.51
CA GLY A 37 -3.10 -0.22 -12.45
C GLY A 37 -1.82 -0.18 -13.28
N ALA A 38 -0.67 -0.53 -12.70
CA ALA A 38 0.60 -0.60 -13.41
C ALA A 38 0.62 -1.71 -14.49
N ARG A 39 -0.06 -2.84 -14.25
CA ARG A 39 -0.23 -3.90 -15.26
C ARG A 39 -1.21 -3.51 -16.38
N ALA A 40 -2.19 -2.65 -16.08
CA ALA A 40 -3.10 -2.13 -17.09
C ALA A 40 -2.46 -1.10 -18.03
N LYS A 41 -1.33 -0.50 -17.64
CA LYS A 41 -0.55 0.46 -18.45
C LYS A 41 0.68 -0.20 -19.08
N ALA A 42 0.55 -1.39 -19.65
CA ALA A 42 1.55 -1.90 -20.58
C ALA A 42 1.29 -1.26 -21.95
N PRO A 43 2.24 -0.53 -22.57
CA PRO A 43 2.07 -0.05 -23.93
C PRO A 43 2.13 -1.25 -24.88
N THR A 44 1.00 -1.63 -25.47
CA THR A 44 0.97 -2.39 -26.72
C THR A 44 1.53 -1.48 -27.81
N GLY A 45 2.85 -1.55 -28.01
CA GLY A 45 3.56 -0.75 -28.98
C GLY A 45 4.75 -1.51 -29.57
N HIS A 46 4.52 -1.99 -30.80
CA HIS A 46 5.48 -2.40 -31.83
C HIS A 46 6.33 -3.67 -31.63
N ALA A 47 5.99 -4.70 -32.41
CA ALA A 47 6.97 -5.43 -33.22
C ALA A 47 6.50 -5.30 -34.68
N GLY A 48 7.37 -4.70 -35.51
CA GLY A 48 7.18 -4.56 -36.95
C GLY A 48 7.63 -5.80 -37.72
#